data_AF-A0A4V1SKD5-F1
#
_entry.id   AF-A0A4V1SKD5-F1
#
_cell.length_a   1.000
_cell.length_b   1.000
_cell.length_c   1.000
_cell.angle_alpha   90.00
_cell.angle_beta   90.00
_cell.angle_gamma   90.00
#
_symmetry.space_group_name_H-M   'P 1'
#
loop_
_entity.id
_entity.type
_entity.pdbx_description
1 polymer ?
#
loop_
_entity_poly.entity_id
_entity_poly.type
_entity_poly.pdbx_seq_one_letter_code
_entity_poly.pdbx_strand_id
1 'polypeptide(L)'
;MSLYLTAILPPQELSEEIDEIRKELSEKYQVFAALKPPVHITLYRPLDIESKQESHLIKLLKPVGHLHKPFTQELENFDSFNNKTLFVHCVKQPLLNSLQKDISAVMYKNNIDVPDVKSNNRFHPHITIAYRDVKPETFIPLWDE
;
A
#
# COMPACT_ATOMS: atom_id res chain seq x y z
N MET A 1 19.46 -2.34 -9.90
CA MET A 1 18.24 -2.86 -9.27
C MET A 1 17.42 -1.66 -8.86
N SER A 2 16.10 -1.73 -8.99
CA SER A 2 15.19 -0.66 -8.58
C SER A 2 14.11 -1.25 -7.69
N LEU A 3 13.62 -0.47 -6.74
CA LEU A 3 12.57 -0.88 -5.82
C LEU A 3 11.20 -0.67 -6.47
N TYR A 4 10.41 -1.73 -6.62
CA TYR A 4 9.06 -1.67 -7.17
C TYR A 4 8.02 -2.02 -6.12
N LEU A 5 6.86 -1.38 -6.22
CA LEU A 5 5.67 -1.63 -5.42
C LEU A 5 4.51 -1.96 -6.36
N THR A 6 3.69 -2.95 -6.03
CA THR A 6 2.41 -3.18 -6.74
C THR A 6 1.26 -2.66 -5.87
N ALA A 7 0.46 -1.75 -6.42
CA ALA A 7 -0.57 -1.06 -5.65
C ALA A 7 -1.76 -0.63 -6.51
N ILE A 8 -2.86 -0.29 -5.85
CA ILE A 8 -3.99 0.45 -6.44
C ILE A 8 -3.81 1.92 -6.12
N LEU A 9 -3.95 2.79 -7.12
CA LEU A 9 -4.06 4.23 -6.93
C LEU A 9 -5.56 4.59 -6.86
N PRO A 10 -6.00 5.39 -5.88
CA PRO A 10 -7.36 5.93 -5.90
C PRO A 10 -7.61 6.82 -7.14
N PRO A 11 -8.88 7.18 -7.42
CA PRO A 11 -9.18 8.26 -8.36
C PRO A 11 -8.42 9.55 -8.03
N GLN A 12 -8.20 10.40 -9.03
CA GLN A 12 -7.37 11.59 -8.89
C GLN A 12 -7.85 12.52 -7.76
N GLU A 13 -9.13 12.88 -7.75
CA GLU A 13 -9.72 13.77 -6.73
C GLU A 13 -9.48 13.24 -5.31
N LEU A 14 -9.81 11.97 -5.06
CA LEU A 14 -9.58 11.33 -3.76
C LEU A 14 -8.08 11.21 -3.40
N SER A 15 -7.21 11.03 -4.40
CA SER A 15 -5.77 11.01 -4.18
C SER A 15 -5.24 12.37 -3.77
N GLU A 16 -5.77 13.45 -4.35
CA GLU A 16 -5.41 14.82 -4.00
C GLU A 16 -5.87 15.17 -2.59
N GLU A 17 -7.11 14.85 -2.22
CA GLU A 17 -7.65 15.03 -0.86
C GLU A 17 -6.80 14.32 0.21
N ILE A 18 -6.47 13.04 -0.02
CA ILE A 18 -5.65 12.28 0.93
C ILE A 18 -4.20 12.81 0.97
N ASP A 19 -3.66 13.30 -0.14
CA ASP A 19 -2.32 13.86 -0.17
C ASP A 19 -2.24 15.23 0.52
N GLU A 20 -3.32 16.02 0.54
CA GLU A 20 -3.45 17.22 1.37
C GLU A 20 -3.36 16.87 2.86
N ILE A 21 -4.14 15.88 3.32
CA ILE A 21 -4.06 15.36 4.70
C ILE A 21 -2.62 14.94 5.03
N ARG A 22 -1.96 14.19 4.13
CA ARG A 22 -0.57 13.77 4.31
C ARG A 22 0.38 14.96 4.45
N LYS A 23 0.21 16.01 3.64
CA LYS A 23 1.05 17.22 3.70
C LYS A 23 0.84 17.98 5.00
N GLU A 24 -0.40 18.19 5.42
CA GLU A 24 -0.74 18.84 6.68
C GLU A 24 -0.11 18.12 7.88
N LEU A 25 -0.28 16.79 7.95
CA LEU A 25 0.34 15.97 8.98
C LEU A 25 1.88 16.03 8.91
N SER A 26 2.45 16.01 7.71
CA SER A 26 3.90 16.07 7.51
C SER A 26 4.49 17.37 8.03
N GLU A 27 3.86 18.50 7.71
CA GLU A 27 4.30 19.83 8.15
C GLU A 27 4.13 20.00 9.66
N LYS A 28 2.97 19.62 10.20
CA LYS A 28 2.64 19.78 11.62
C LYS A 28 3.50 18.91 12.53
N TYR A 29 3.72 17.65 12.14
CA TYR A 29 4.37 16.63 12.98
C TYR A 29 5.78 16.25 12.55
N GLN A 30 6.29 16.85 11.47
CA GLN A 30 7.62 16.58 10.90
C GLN A 30 7.80 15.10 10.47
N VAL A 31 6.76 14.53 9.84
CA VAL A 31 6.68 13.12 9.41
C VAL A 31 6.47 13.02 7.90
N PHE A 32 7.54 12.93 7.12
CA PHE A 32 7.52 13.11 5.66
C PHE A 32 7.60 11.82 4.85
N ALA A 33 7.86 10.67 5.49
CA ALA A 33 8.00 9.41 4.76
C ALA A 33 6.71 9.02 4.00
N ALA A 34 5.54 9.41 4.55
CA ALA A 34 4.23 9.58 3.91
C ALA A 34 4.30 9.91 2.42
N LEU A 35 5.00 11.02 2.14
CA LEU A 35 4.96 11.76 0.88
C LEU A 35 5.80 11.12 -0.23
N LYS A 36 6.66 10.15 0.08
CA LYS A 36 7.58 9.55 -0.89
C LYS A 36 6.85 8.72 -1.97
N PRO A 37 5.98 7.76 -1.61
CA PRO A 37 5.12 7.10 -2.59
C PRO A 37 3.86 7.94 -2.87
N PRO A 38 3.20 7.75 -4.02
CA PRO A 38 1.86 8.31 -4.24
C PRO A 38 0.86 7.76 -3.23
N VAL A 39 -0.33 8.36 -3.14
CA VAL A 39 -1.44 7.78 -2.37
C VAL A 39 -1.84 6.44 -2.99
N HIS A 40 -1.86 5.37 -2.18
CA HIS A 40 -2.03 4.02 -2.71
C HIS A 40 -2.50 3.01 -1.66
N ILE A 41 -3.10 1.90 -2.14
CA ILE A 41 -3.32 0.67 -1.38
C ILE A 41 -2.29 -0.37 -1.85
N THR A 42 -1.42 -0.82 -0.96
CA THR A 42 -0.40 -1.84 -1.31
C THR A 42 -1.05 -3.20 -1.59
N LEU A 43 -0.82 -3.78 -2.77
CA LEU A 43 -1.23 -5.16 -3.13
C LEU A 43 -0.08 -6.17 -2.99
N TYR A 44 1.14 -5.72 -3.22
CA TYR A 44 2.34 -6.50 -3.00
C TYR A 44 3.45 -5.59 -2.47
N ARG A 45 4.13 -6.05 -1.42
CA ARG A 45 5.18 -5.27 -0.73
C ARG A 45 6.27 -4.80 -1.70
N PRO A 46 7.01 -3.73 -1.36
CA PRO A 46 8.20 -3.37 -2.12
C PRO A 46 9.21 -4.51 -2.22
N LEU A 47 9.81 -4.67 -3.40
CA LEU A 47 10.91 -5.58 -3.65
C LEU A 47 11.86 -5.03 -4.71
N ASP A 48 13.13 -5.38 -4.60
CA ASP A 48 14.14 -5.03 -5.59
C ASP A 48 13.99 -5.93 -6.82
N ILE A 49 13.85 -5.30 -7.98
CA ILE A 49 13.76 -5.97 -9.27
C ILE A 49 14.96 -5.54 -10.12
N GLU A 50 15.56 -6.49 -10.82
CA GLU A 50 16.56 -6.18 -11.83
C GLU A 50 15.88 -5.46 -13.01
N SER A 51 16.46 -4.36 -13.51
CA SER A 51 15.81 -3.54 -14.53
C SER A 51 15.42 -4.32 -15.80
N LYS A 52 16.16 -5.38 -16.15
CA LYS A 52 15.81 -6.30 -17.27
C LYS A 52 14.54 -7.13 -17.03
N GLN A 53 14.16 -7.36 -15.77
CA GLN A 53 12.97 -8.12 -15.37
C GLN A 53 11.71 -7.26 -15.28
N GLU A 54 11.80 -5.93 -15.31
CA GLU A 54 10.62 -5.04 -15.22
C GLU A 54 9.59 -5.36 -16.31
N SER A 55 10.03 -5.42 -17.58
CA SER A 55 9.14 -5.73 -18.70
C SER A 55 8.51 -7.12 -18.59
N HIS A 56 9.22 -8.07 -17.97
CA HIS A 56 8.72 -9.41 -17.71
C HIS A 56 7.66 -9.40 -16.60
N LEU A 57 7.92 -8.67 -15.49
CA LEU A 57 6.98 -8.50 -14.39
C LEU A 57 5.67 -7.87 -14.85
N ILE A 58 5.73 -6.82 -15.67
CA ILE A 58 4.53 -6.18 -16.26
C ILE A 58 3.74 -7.19 -17.10
N LYS A 59 4.42 -8.00 -17.93
CA LYS A 59 3.76 -9.04 -18.75
C LYS A 59 3.08 -10.12 -17.90
N LEU A 60 3.66 -10.47 -16.76
CA LEU A 60 3.10 -11.46 -15.84
C LEU A 60 1.88 -10.92 -15.07
N LEU A 61 1.91 -9.65 -14.66
CA LEU A 61 0.84 -9.05 -13.86
C LEU A 61 -0.35 -8.56 -14.70
N LYS A 62 -0.11 -8.16 -15.97
CA LYS A 62 -1.16 -7.63 -16.85
C LYS A 62 -2.39 -8.55 -16.98
N PRO A 63 -2.25 -9.88 -17.19
CA PRO A 63 -3.40 -10.79 -17.24
C PRO A 63 -4.24 -10.78 -15.96
N VAL A 64 -3.62 -10.62 -14.78
CA VAL A 64 -4.34 -10.61 -13.50
C VAL A 64 -5.34 -9.46 -13.46
N GLY A 65 -4.95 -8.27 -13.91
CA GLY A 65 -5.87 -7.12 -13.97
C GLY A 65 -7.11 -7.36 -14.84
N HIS A 66 -7.00 -8.23 -15.86
CA HIS A 66 -8.12 -8.58 -16.74
C HIS A 66 -9.04 -9.68 -16.17
N LEU A 67 -8.59 -10.44 -15.16
CA LEU A 67 -9.40 -11.48 -14.51
C LEU A 67 -10.39 -10.89 -13.49
N HIS A 68 -10.10 -9.69 -12.98
CA HIS A 68 -10.91 -9.02 -11.97
C HIS A 68 -11.84 -8.00 -12.61
N LYS A 69 -13.11 -7.99 -12.18
CA LYS A 69 -14.06 -6.95 -12.57
C LYS A 69 -13.74 -5.65 -11.83
N PRO A 70 -14.05 -4.47 -12.40
CA PRO A 70 -14.06 -3.23 -11.65
C PRO A 70 -14.90 -3.36 -10.36
N PHE A 71 -14.44 -2.73 -9.28
CA PHE A 71 -15.10 -2.75 -7.99
C PHE A 71 -14.94 -1.41 -7.27
N THR A 72 -15.85 -1.13 -6.32
CA THR A 72 -15.76 0.02 -5.43
C THR A 72 -15.03 -0.38 -4.17
N GLN A 73 -14.01 0.37 -3.76
CA GLN A 73 -13.34 0.19 -2.47
C GLN A 73 -13.83 1.24 -1.48
N GLU A 74 -14.42 0.79 -0.38
CA GLU A 74 -14.86 1.66 0.71
C GLU A 74 -13.67 2.00 1.62
N LEU A 75 -13.58 3.28 1.98
CA LEU A 75 -12.63 3.82 2.95
C LEU A 75 -13.42 4.24 4.17
N GLU A 76 -12.96 3.87 5.35
CA GLU A 76 -13.68 4.11 6.60
C GLU A 76 -12.69 4.43 7.71
N ASN A 77 -12.87 5.56 8.39
CA ASN A 77 -12.07 5.97 9.56
C ASN A 77 -10.54 6.02 9.33
N PHE A 78 -9.86 6.56 10.34
CA PHE A 78 -8.41 6.40 10.50
C PHE A 78 -8.14 5.28 11.49
N ASP A 79 -7.01 4.58 11.32
CA ASP A 79 -6.56 3.52 12.23
C ASP A 79 -5.02 3.47 12.24
N SER A 80 -4.45 2.68 13.14
CA SER A 80 -3.01 2.63 13.38
C SER A 80 -2.43 1.24 13.53
N PHE A 81 -1.17 1.09 13.06
CA PHE A 81 -0.33 -0.05 13.41
C PHE A 81 0.67 0.32 14.48
N ASN A 82 0.57 -0.34 15.63
CA ASN A 82 1.56 -0.31 16.72
C ASN A 82 1.97 1.11 17.16
N ASN A 83 1.05 2.09 17.06
CA ASN A 83 1.30 3.48 17.40
C ASN A 83 2.52 4.08 16.66
N LYS A 84 2.76 3.65 15.41
CA LYS A 84 3.89 4.08 14.57
C LYS A 84 3.51 4.34 13.12
N THR A 85 2.27 4.06 12.76
CA THR A 85 1.75 4.23 11.41
C THR A 85 0.30 4.65 11.54
N LEU A 86 -0.07 5.75 10.91
CA LEU A 86 -1.44 6.21 10.76
C LEU A 86 -1.86 5.98 9.31
N PHE A 87 -3.06 5.46 9.12
CA PHE A 87 -3.60 5.14 7.81
C PHE A 87 -5.11 5.31 7.75
N VAL A 88 -5.64 5.51 6.54
CA VAL A 88 -7.07 5.38 6.25
C VAL A 88 -7.38 3.90 6.10
N HIS A 89 -8.34 3.38 6.88
CA HIS A 89 -8.70 1.97 6.81
C HIS A 89 -9.50 1.68 5.54
N CYS A 90 -9.09 0.65 4.80
CA CYS A 90 -9.82 0.19 3.63
C CYS A 90 -10.65 -1.03 4.03
N VAL A 91 -11.97 -0.94 3.90
CA VAL A 91 -12.86 -2.03 4.30
C VAL A 91 -12.55 -3.29 3.49
N LYS A 92 -12.33 -4.41 4.19
CA LYS A 92 -12.00 -5.68 3.52
C LYS A 92 -13.17 -6.17 2.70
N GLN A 93 -12.91 -6.47 1.44
CA GLN A 93 -13.90 -7.06 0.54
C GLN A 93 -13.34 -8.26 -0.26
N PRO A 94 -14.19 -9.19 -0.71
CA PRO A 94 -13.76 -10.37 -1.44
C PRO A 94 -12.98 -10.09 -2.73
N LEU A 95 -13.33 -9.04 -3.47
CA LEU A 95 -12.70 -8.71 -4.76
C LEU A 95 -11.26 -8.20 -4.55
N LEU A 96 -11.06 -7.24 -3.64
CA LEU A 96 -9.73 -6.75 -3.31
C LEU A 96 -8.82 -7.87 -2.74
N ASN A 97 -9.37 -8.71 -1.86
CA ASN A 97 -8.63 -9.85 -1.31
C ASN A 97 -8.25 -10.88 -2.39
N SER A 98 -9.13 -11.13 -3.35
CA SER A 98 -8.85 -12.06 -4.46
C SER A 98 -7.78 -11.50 -5.39
N LEU A 99 -7.87 -10.20 -5.74
CA LEU A 99 -6.85 -9.52 -6.55
C LEU A 99 -5.46 -9.59 -5.89
N GLN A 100 -5.40 -9.31 -4.58
CA GLN A 100 -4.15 -9.40 -3.82
C GLN A 100 -3.56 -10.82 -3.86
N LYS A 101 -4.39 -11.84 -3.64
CA LYS A 101 -3.98 -13.25 -3.68
C LYS A 101 -3.45 -13.66 -5.06
N ASP A 102 -4.11 -13.25 -6.13
CA ASP A 102 -3.69 -13.60 -7.49
C ASP A 102 -2.38 -12.92 -7.88
N ILE A 103 -2.17 -11.67 -7.47
CA ILE A 103 -0.88 -10.98 -7.63
C ILE A 103 0.21 -11.74 -6.87
N SER A 104 0.00 -12.08 -5.60
CA SER A 104 0.97 -12.87 -4.83
C SER A 104 1.27 -14.22 -5.48
N ALA A 105 0.23 -14.92 -5.98
CA ALA A 105 0.41 -16.19 -6.66
C ALA A 105 1.26 -16.05 -7.94
N VAL A 106 1.10 -14.98 -8.70
CA VAL A 106 1.96 -14.68 -9.87
C VAL A 106 3.40 -14.43 -9.44
N MET A 107 3.64 -13.64 -8.38
CA MET A 107 4.99 -13.36 -7.88
C MET A 107 5.72 -14.67 -7.51
N TYR A 108 5.05 -15.56 -6.77
CA TYR A 108 5.65 -16.81 -6.30
C TYR A 108 5.82 -17.85 -7.41
N LYS A 109 4.81 -18.06 -8.26
CA LYS A 109 4.87 -19.06 -9.35
C LYS A 109 5.97 -18.77 -10.37
N ASN A 110 6.36 -17.50 -10.52
CA ASN A 110 7.39 -17.07 -11.46
C ASN A 110 8.75 -16.79 -10.79
N ASN A 111 8.92 -17.16 -9.51
CA ASN A 111 10.14 -16.93 -8.73
C ASN A 111 10.62 -15.47 -8.74
N ILE A 112 9.67 -14.52 -8.81
CA ILE A 112 9.96 -13.09 -8.66
C ILE A 112 10.29 -12.77 -7.21
N ASP A 113 9.57 -13.44 -6.29
CA ASP A 113 9.80 -13.37 -4.87
C ASP A 113 9.67 -14.76 -4.27
N VAL A 114 10.37 -15.00 -3.16
CA VAL A 114 10.30 -16.27 -2.43
C VAL A 114 9.28 -16.09 -1.31
N PRO A 115 8.26 -16.96 -1.18
CA PRO A 115 7.33 -16.88 -0.07
C PRO A 115 8.08 -17.01 1.25
N ASP A 116 7.94 -16.03 2.13
CA ASP A 116 8.38 -16.17 3.51
C ASP A 116 7.38 -17.06 4.26
N VAL A 117 7.75 -18.33 4.44
CA VAL A 117 6.97 -19.36 5.14
C VAL A 117 6.65 -18.96 6.59
N LYS A 118 7.39 -17.99 7.16
CA LYS A 118 7.14 -17.47 8.52
C LYS A 118 6.23 -16.26 8.56
N SER A 119 5.92 -15.63 7.42
CA SER A 119 5.11 -14.43 7.40
C SER A 119 3.62 -14.78 7.52
N ASN A 120 3.08 -14.66 8.74
CA ASN A 120 1.63 -14.69 8.97
C ASN A 120 0.98 -13.35 8.56
N ASN A 121 1.44 -12.76 7.46
CA ASN A 121 1.04 -11.45 7.00
C ASN A 121 -0.34 -11.53 6.35
N ARG A 122 -1.36 -11.56 7.21
CA ARG A 122 -2.74 -11.36 6.79
C ARG A 122 -2.82 -10.01 6.09
N PHE A 123 -3.27 -10.02 4.85
CA PHE A 123 -3.50 -8.79 4.10
C PHE A 123 -4.42 -7.84 4.88
N HIS A 124 -3.92 -6.64 5.12
CA HIS A 124 -4.62 -5.54 5.77
C HIS A 124 -4.60 -4.38 4.80
N PRO A 125 -5.62 -4.19 3.95
CA PRO A 125 -5.65 -3.08 3.01
C PRO A 125 -5.79 -1.75 3.77
N HIS A 126 -4.98 -0.77 3.40
CA HIS A 126 -4.93 0.55 4.02
C HIS A 126 -4.27 1.56 3.07
N ILE A 127 -4.50 2.85 3.31
CA ILE A 127 -3.75 3.95 2.69
C ILE A 127 -2.96 4.66 3.77
N THR A 128 -1.64 4.54 3.74
CA THR A 128 -0.76 5.14 4.74
C THR A 128 -0.69 6.67 4.59
N ILE A 129 -0.92 7.38 5.70
CA ILE A 129 -0.84 8.85 5.74
C ILE A 129 0.33 9.38 6.60
N ALA A 130 0.81 8.60 7.58
CA ALA A 130 2.05 8.89 8.30
C ALA A 130 2.70 7.60 8.80
N TYR A 131 4.03 7.41 8.65
CA TYR A 131 4.74 6.20 9.08
C TYR A 131 6.27 6.38 9.05
N ARG A 132 7.02 5.41 9.60
CA ARG A 132 8.51 5.31 9.61
C ARG A 132 9.25 6.40 10.38
N ASP A 133 8.98 7.67 10.12
CA ASP A 133 9.59 8.81 10.82
C ASP A 133 8.68 9.40 11.92
N VAL A 134 7.51 8.79 12.15
CA VAL A 134 6.70 9.02 13.34
C VAL A 134 7.45 8.52 14.58
N LYS A 135 7.87 9.46 15.43
CA LYS A 135 8.51 9.13 16.71
C LYS A 135 7.45 8.76 17.76
N PRO A 136 7.78 7.92 18.77
CA PRO A 136 6.84 7.55 19.82
C PRO A 136 6.16 8.75 20.51
N GLU A 137 6.92 9.81 20.78
CA GLU A 137 6.43 11.05 21.39
C GLU A 137 5.51 11.87 20.47
N THR A 138 5.62 11.69 19.16
CA THR A 138 4.80 12.38 18.14
C THR A 138 3.48 11.67 17.90
N PHE A 139 3.40 10.36 18.16
CA PHE A 139 2.24 9.56 17.76
C PHE A 139 0.95 9.98 18.46
N ILE A 140 0.97 10.20 19.78
CA ILE A 140 -0.26 10.54 20.53
C ILE A 140 -0.88 11.85 20.00
N PRO A 141 -0.13 12.97 19.92
CA PRO A 141 -0.65 14.20 19.29
C PRO A 141 -1.18 14.00 17.87
N LEU A 142 -0.49 13.18 17.06
CA LEU A 142 -0.88 12.90 15.68
C LEU A 142 -2.17 12.08 15.56
N TRP A 143 -2.46 11.22 16.54
CA TRP A 143 -3.67 10.40 16.58
C TRP A 143 -4.89 11.17 17.08
N ASP A 144 -4.69 12.15 17.97
CA ASP A 144 -5.77 12.93 18.57
C ASP A 144 -6.24 14.12 17.69
N GLU A 145 -5.67 14.28 16.49
CA GLU A 145 -6.08 15.27 15.47
C GLU A 145 -7.44 14.93 14.84
#